data_AF-A0A7W6E1K2-F1
#
_entry.id   AF-A0A7W6E1K2-F1
#
_cell.length_a   1.000
_cell.length_b   1.000
_cell.length_c   1.000
_cell.angle_alpha   90.00
_cell.angle_beta   90.00
_cell.angle_gamma   90.00
#
_symmetry.space_group_name_H-M   'P 1'
#
loop_
_entity.id
_entity.type
_entity.pdbx_description
1 polymer ?
#
loop_
_entity_poly.entity_id
_entity_poly.type
_entity_poly.pdbx_seq_one_letter_code
_entity_poly.pdbx_strand_id
1 'polypeptide(L)'
;MSFTPLFGFHFLGAVMIAKAMKGNILASLMATFVGNPLTFVFITLASLKSGHWILGTKLEHGELRMLSRKFADAGIDLWHNAWAIFTPEEMDWSGLAIFSRDVFFPYLIGGILAGIFFATIAYYLAVPVLRAYQHRRKGLIKAKFEAIKAKSAAKANEKKQAVKDKKEQTNG
;
A
#
# COMPACT_ATOMS: atom_id res chain seq x y z
N MET A 1 -1.12 -0.67 -6.87
CA MET A 1 -0.06 0.21 -7.41
C MET A 1 1.21 -0.52 -7.81
N SER A 2 1.64 -1.57 -7.12
CA SER A 2 2.77 -2.42 -7.55
C SER A 2 2.56 -3.16 -8.88
N PHE A 3 1.35 -3.09 -9.43
CA PHE A 3 0.93 -3.73 -10.68
C PHE A 3 0.74 -2.72 -11.83
N THR A 4 1.04 -1.43 -11.63
CA THR A 4 0.98 -0.41 -12.71
C THR A 4 2.40 -0.01 -13.11
N PRO A 5 2.75 0.07 -14.41
CA PRO A 5 4.13 0.28 -14.89
C PRO A 5 4.53 1.76 -14.85
N LEU A 6 4.03 2.49 -13.85
CA LEU A 6 4.34 3.88 -13.58
C LEU A 6 5.51 3.91 -12.60
N PHE A 7 6.71 3.58 -13.07
CA PHE A 7 7.94 3.64 -12.24
C PHE A 7 8.19 5.11 -11.82
N GLY A 8 8.37 5.37 -10.52
CA GLY A 8 8.40 6.71 -9.92
C GLY A 8 7.02 7.33 -9.62
N PHE A 9 6.05 7.22 -10.54
CA PHE A 9 4.71 7.83 -10.38
C PHE A 9 3.72 7.00 -9.54
N HIS A 10 4.04 5.74 -9.22
CA HIS A 10 3.21 4.89 -8.37
C HIS A 10 2.98 5.45 -6.96
N PHE A 11 3.90 6.27 -6.43
CA PHE A 11 3.70 7.01 -5.19
C PHE A 11 2.62 8.08 -5.34
N LEU A 12 2.68 8.85 -6.42
CA LEU A 12 1.69 9.88 -6.74
C LEU A 12 0.30 9.27 -6.89
N GLY A 13 0.21 8.18 -7.64
CA GLY A 13 -1.05 7.46 -7.82
C GLY A 13 -1.55 6.84 -6.50
N ALA A 14 -0.67 6.26 -5.66
CA ALA A 14 -1.07 5.73 -4.35
C ALA A 14 -1.67 6.83 -3.46
N VAL A 15 -1.04 8.02 -3.44
CA VAL A 15 -1.53 9.19 -2.71
C VAL A 15 -2.88 9.68 -3.27
N MET A 16 -3.04 9.73 -4.60
CA MET A 16 -4.28 10.14 -5.27
C MET A 16 -5.44 9.20 -4.95
N ILE A 17 -5.23 7.88 -5.07
CA ILE A 17 -6.26 6.89 -4.73
C ILE A 17 -6.59 6.92 -3.23
N ALA A 18 -5.58 7.00 -2.37
CA ALA A 18 -5.79 7.10 -0.93
C ALA A 18 -6.62 8.35 -0.59
N LYS A 19 -6.32 9.51 -1.21
CA LYS A 19 -7.13 10.73 -1.05
C LYS A 19 -8.56 10.56 -1.55
N ALA A 20 -8.75 10.00 -2.74
CA ALA A 20 -10.08 9.78 -3.32
C ALA A 20 -10.94 8.85 -2.44
N MET A 21 -10.33 7.81 -1.86
CA MET A 21 -11.00 6.85 -0.97
C MET A 21 -11.08 7.31 0.50
N LYS A 22 -10.63 8.54 0.83
CA LYS A 22 -10.48 9.03 2.21
C LYS A 22 -9.66 8.08 3.11
N GLY A 23 -8.70 7.36 2.52
CA GLY A 23 -7.79 6.45 3.19
C GLY A 23 -6.56 7.15 3.77
N ASN A 24 -5.78 6.42 4.58
CA ASN A 24 -4.56 6.96 5.18
C ASN A 24 -3.41 6.97 4.18
N ILE A 25 -2.95 8.17 3.82
CA ILE A 25 -1.85 8.39 2.88
C ILE A 25 -0.57 7.68 3.35
N LEU A 26 -0.22 7.76 4.63
CA LEU A 26 0.99 7.11 5.17
C LEU A 26 0.93 5.59 5.04
N ALA A 27 -0.24 5.00 5.30
CA ALA A 27 -0.45 3.56 5.10
C ALA A 27 -0.35 3.16 3.62
N SER A 28 -0.86 4.00 2.70
CA SER A 28 -0.76 3.74 1.27
C SER A 28 0.68 3.79 0.75
N LEU A 29 1.51 4.69 1.29
CA LEU A 29 2.93 4.76 0.99
C LEU A 29 3.67 3.56 1.59
N MET A 30 3.40 3.18 2.85
CA MET A 30 3.99 1.96 3.42
C MET A 30 3.64 0.71 2.63
N ALA A 31 2.41 0.61 2.10
CA ALA A 31 2.01 -0.49 1.22
C ALA A 31 2.83 -0.58 -0.08
N THR A 32 3.37 0.54 -0.59
CA THR A 32 4.28 0.51 -1.76
C THR A 32 5.64 -0.10 -1.45
N PHE A 33 6.08 -0.07 -0.18
CA PHE A 33 7.35 -0.68 0.26
C PHE A 33 7.24 -2.17 0.63
N VAL A 34 6.03 -2.73 0.68
CA VAL A 34 5.81 -4.16 0.99
C VAL A 34 6.24 -5.08 -0.17
N GLY A 35 6.53 -4.54 -1.36
CA GLY A 35 7.12 -5.30 -2.45
C GLY A 35 8.62 -5.56 -2.22
N ASN A 36 9.02 -6.84 -2.23
CA ASN A 36 10.42 -7.26 -2.26
C ASN A 36 10.87 -7.35 -3.74
N PRO A 37 12.11 -6.97 -4.12
CA PRO A 37 12.64 -7.17 -5.48
C PRO A 37 12.30 -8.52 -6.10
N LEU A 38 12.32 -9.59 -5.31
CA LEU A 38 11.96 -10.93 -5.77
C LEU A 38 10.46 -11.04 -6.15
N THR A 39 9.55 -10.49 -5.35
CA THR A 39 8.11 -10.52 -5.66
C THR A 39 7.77 -9.64 -6.86
N PHE A 40 8.49 -8.54 -7.08
CA PHE A 40 8.30 -7.71 -8.27
C PHE A 40 8.62 -8.44 -9.57
N VAL A 41 9.63 -9.31 -9.60
CA VAL A 41 9.95 -10.12 -10.79
C VAL A 41 8.78 -11.03 -11.14
N PHE A 42 8.25 -11.77 -10.16
CA PHE A 42 7.11 -12.67 -10.39
C PHE A 42 5.84 -11.92 -10.81
N ILE A 43 5.54 -10.81 -10.14
CA ILE A 43 4.40 -9.95 -10.47
C ILE A 43 4.53 -9.41 -11.89
N THR A 44 5.72 -8.97 -12.28
CA THR A 44 5.97 -8.40 -13.60
C THR A 44 5.81 -9.44 -14.71
N LEU A 45 6.39 -10.62 -14.53
CA LEU A 45 6.25 -11.71 -15.49
C LEU A 45 4.80 -12.18 -15.60
N ALA A 46 4.10 -12.36 -14.48
CA ALA A 46 2.69 -12.75 -14.48
C ALA A 46 1.79 -11.70 -15.13
N SER A 47 2.04 -10.41 -14.88
CA SER A 47 1.26 -9.30 -15.43
C SER A 47 1.52 -9.12 -16.93
N LEU A 48 2.77 -9.20 -17.37
CA LEU A 48 3.10 -9.17 -18.80
C LEU A 48 2.48 -10.37 -19.52
N LYS A 49 2.66 -11.58 -18.99
CA LYS A 49 2.13 -12.80 -19.59
C LYS A 49 0.61 -12.77 -19.74
N SER A 50 -0.08 -12.36 -18.69
CA SER A 50 -1.55 -12.22 -18.74
C SER A 50 -1.99 -11.08 -19.67
N GLY A 51 -1.31 -9.94 -19.65
CA GLY A 51 -1.62 -8.79 -20.51
C GLY A 51 -1.42 -9.08 -21.99
N HIS A 52 -0.30 -9.67 -22.37
CA HIS A 52 -0.02 -10.08 -23.75
C HIS A 52 -0.99 -11.16 -24.23
N TRP A 53 -1.35 -12.11 -23.36
CA TRP A 53 -2.37 -13.10 -23.66
C TRP A 53 -3.73 -12.46 -23.98
N ILE A 54 -4.15 -11.45 -23.22
CA ILE A 54 -5.41 -10.71 -23.45
C ILE A 54 -5.35 -9.88 -24.73
N LEU A 55 -4.22 -9.22 -24.97
CA LEU A 55 -4.01 -8.40 -26.17
C LEU A 55 -3.79 -9.24 -27.44
N GLY A 56 -3.73 -10.57 -27.34
CA GLY A 56 -3.44 -11.45 -28.46
C GLY A 56 -2.02 -11.28 -29.03
N THR A 57 -1.11 -10.70 -28.25
CA THR A 57 0.29 -10.45 -28.64
C THR A 57 1.20 -11.50 -28.02
N LYS A 58 2.35 -11.79 -28.65
CA LYS A 58 3.30 -12.79 -28.15
C LYS A 58 4.36 -12.13 -27.28
N LEU A 59 4.65 -12.76 -26.13
CA LEU A 59 5.91 -12.58 -25.42
C LEU A 59 6.99 -13.43 -26.07
N GLU A 60 8.09 -12.81 -26.48
CA GLU A 60 9.25 -13.51 -27.03
C GLU A 60 10.08 -14.19 -25.93
N HIS A 61 10.78 -15.27 -26.29
CA HIS A 61 11.65 -16.00 -25.37
C HIS A 61 12.84 -15.11 -24.95
N GLY A 62 13.08 -14.98 -23.63
CA GLY A 62 14.10 -14.07 -23.09
C GLY A 62 13.54 -12.78 -22.44
N GLU A 63 12.30 -12.85 -21.94
CA GLU A 63 11.49 -11.74 -21.42
C GLU A 63 12.26 -10.73 -20.56
N LEU A 64 13.04 -11.16 -19.55
CA LEU A 64 13.74 -10.23 -18.65
C LEU A 64 14.81 -9.40 -19.34
N ARG A 65 15.57 -10.00 -20.28
CA ARG A 65 16.62 -9.29 -21.03
C ARG A 65 16.03 -8.32 -22.05
N MET A 66 14.96 -8.73 -22.73
CA MET A 66 14.28 -7.85 -23.68
C MET A 66 13.56 -6.72 -22.95
N LEU A 67 12.94 -7.02 -21.81
CA LEU A 67 12.33 -6.01 -20.94
C LEU A 67 13.37 -4.99 -20.50
N SER A 68 14.51 -5.42 -19.94
CA SER A 68 15.58 -4.50 -19.54
C SER A 68 16.11 -3.67 -20.70
N ARG A 69 16.17 -4.22 -21.91
CA ARG A 69 16.59 -3.49 -23.11
C ARG A 69 15.57 -2.42 -23.50
N LYS A 70 14.28 -2.76 -23.59
CA LYS A 70 13.21 -1.78 -23.88
C LYS A 70 13.14 -0.67 -22.84
N PHE A 71 13.41 -0.98 -21.56
CA PHE A 71 13.56 0.04 -20.51
C PHE A 71 14.78 0.94 -20.72
N ALA A 72 15.92 0.36 -21.08
CA ALA A 72 17.14 1.10 -21.35
C ALA A 72 16.95 2.03 -22.55
N ASP A 73 16.40 1.53 -23.65
CA ASP A 73 16.11 2.29 -24.86
C ASP A 73 15.17 3.47 -24.57
N ALA A 74 14.06 3.24 -23.85
CA ALA A 74 13.17 4.33 -23.43
C ALA A 74 13.84 5.35 -22.50
N GLY A 75 14.76 4.92 -21.64
CA GLY A 75 15.53 5.82 -20.77
C GLY A 75 16.54 6.67 -21.55
N ILE A 76 17.18 6.07 -22.56
CA ILE A 76 18.08 6.77 -23.48
C ILE A 76 17.30 7.83 -24.26
N ASP A 77 16.13 7.49 -24.81
CA ASP A 77 15.26 8.45 -25.51
C ASP A 77 14.87 9.63 -24.62
N LEU A 78 14.47 9.37 -23.36
CA LEU A 78 14.10 10.45 -22.43
C LEU A 78 15.28 11.37 -22.11
N TRP A 79 16.47 10.80 -21.92
CA TRP A 79 17.69 11.56 -21.64
C TRP A 79 18.12 12.38 -22.86
N HIS A 80 18.14 11.74 -24.03
CA HIS A 80 18.42 12.36 -25.32
C HIS A 80 17.47 13.53 -25.57
N ASN A 81 16.15 13.31 -25.44
CA ASN A 81 15.15 14.36 -25.67
C ASN A 81 15.25 15.49 -24.64
N ALA A 82 15.60 15.20 -23.39
CA ALA A 82 15.83 16.25 -22.39
C ALA A 82 17.02 17.14 -22.75
N TRP A 83 18.07 16.56 -23.34
CA TRP A 83 19.24 17.31 -23.82
C TRP A 83 18.97 18.04 -25.14
N ALA A 84 18.21 17.42 -26.04
CA ALA A 84 17.78 17.96 -27.34
C ALA A 84 16.95 19.24 -27.22
N ILE A 85 16.37 19.55 -26.05
CA ILE A 85 15.74 20.85 -25.78
C ILE A 85 16.76 22.00 -25.85
N PHE A 86 18.01 21.72 -25.48
CA PHE A 86 19.08 22.71 -25.37
C PHE A 86 20.10 22.63 -26.52
N THR A 87 19.97 21.65 -27.42
CA THR A 87 20.84 21.45 -28.57
C THR A 87 20.06 21.52 -29.89
N PRO A 88 20.72 21.61 -31.05
CA PRO A 88 20.05 21.56 -32.35
C PRO A 88 19.62 20.15 -32.76
N GLU A 89 19.79 19.14 -31.90
CA GLU A 89 19.48 17.75 -32.21
C GLU A 89 17.96 17.53 -32.26
N GLU A 90 17.50 16.65 -33.16
CA GLU A 90 16.09 16.28 -33.21
C GLU A 90 15.74 15.27 -32.10
N MET A 91 14.52 15.39 -31.58
CA MET A 91 13.99 14.47 -30.57
C MET A 91 13.61 13.12 -31.19
N ASP A 92 14.04 12.02 -30.56
CA ASP A 92 13.69 10.65 -30.94
C ASP A 92 12.78 10.02 -29.88
N TRP A 93 11.66 9.46 -30.33
CA TRP A 93 10.64 8.85 -29.48
C TRP A 93 10.46 7.35 -29.74
N SER A 94 11.31 6.75 -30.56
CA SER A 94 11.14 5.41 -31.10
C SER A 94 11.18 4.33 -30.02
N GLY A 95 12.17 4.36 -29.14
CA GLY A 95 12.30 3.47 -27.98
C GLY A 95 11.16 3.65 -27.00
N LEU A 96 10.75 4.89 -26.71
CA LEU A 96 9.61 5.18 -25.84
C LEU A 96 8.28 4.67 -26.40
N ALA A 97 8.07 4.80 -27.71
CA ALA A 97 6.87 4.29 -28.39
C ALA A 97 6.80 2.75 -28.35
N ILE A 98 7.93 2.08 -28.59
CA ILE A 98 8.05 0.61 -28.49
C ILE A 98 7.81 0.16 -27.05
N PHE A 99 8.41 0.85 -26.08
CA PHE A 99 8.20 0.57 -24.66
C PHE A 99 6.73 0.73 -24.27
N SER A 100 6.08 1.79 -24.71
CA SER A 100 4.67 2.05 -24.42
C SER A 100 3.79 0.90 -24.92
N ARG A 101 3.92 0.55 -26.20
CA ARG A 101 3.10 -0.50 -26.83
C ARG A 101 3.38 -1.90 -26.29
N ASP A 102 4.65 -2.25 -26.13
CA ASP A 102 5.05 -3.64 -25.88
C ASP A 102 5.27 -3.94 -24.40
N VAL A 103 5.41 -2.93 -23.54
CA VAL A 103 5.65 -3.12 -22.10
C VAL A 103 4.56 -2.45 -21.29
N PHE A 104 4.33 -1.15 -21.49
CA PHE A 104 3.41 -0.38 -20.64
C PHE A 104 1.96 -0.87 -20.77
N PHE A 105 1.41 -0.96 -21.99
CA PHE A 105 0.02 -1.37 -22.20
C PHE A 105 -0.28 -2.81 -21.73
N PRO A 106 0.50 -3.83 -22.13
CA PRO A 106 0.29 -5.20 -21.67
C PRO A 106 0.42 -5.31 -20.14
N TYR A 107 1.46 -4.72 -19.55
CA TYR A 107 1.64 -4.74 -18.11
C TYR A 107 0.50 -4.06 -17.36
N LEU A 108 -0.02 -2.94 -17.87
CA LEU A 108 -1.15 -2.23 -17.28
C LEU A 108 -2.41 -3.11 -17.25
N ILE A 109 -2.73 -3.78 -18.36
CA ILE A 109 -3.92 -4.64 -18.47
C ILE A 109 -3.81 -5.85 -17.56
N GLY A 110 -2.69 -6.58 -17.61
CA GLY A 110 -2.48 -7.73 -16.72
C GLY A 110 -2.40 -7.33 -15.25
N GLY A 111 -1.84 -6.15 -14.97
CA GLY A 111 -1.73 -5.60 -13.65
C GLY A 111 -3.04 -5.15 -13.01
N ILE A 112 -4.00 -4.66 -13.80
CA ILE A 112 -5.36 -4.37 -13.31
C ILE A 112 -6.03 -5.66 -12.84
N LEU A 113 -5.92 -6.74 -13.60
CA LEU A 113 -6.51 -8.03 -13.25
C LEU A 113 -5.87 -8.63 -12.00
N ALA A 114 -4.54 -8.68 -11.96
CA ALA A 114 -3.81 -9.13 -10.78
C ALA A 114 -4.16 -8.26 -9.57
N GLY A 115 -4.23 -6.93 -9.76
CA GLY A 115 -4.61 -5.97 -8.74
C GLY A 115 -5.99 -6.23 -8.15
N ILE A 116 -7.01 -6.44 -8.98
CA ILE A 116 -8.36 -6.78 -8.53
C ILE A 116 -8.34 -8.10 -7.75
N PHE A 117 -7.71 -9.14 -8.31
CA PHE A 117 -7.62 -10.46 -7.69
C PHE A 117 -6.99 -10.40 -6.28
N PHE A 118 -5.80 -9.79 -6.16
CA PHE A 118 -5.10 -9.66 -4.89
C PHE A 118 -5.83 -8.71 -3.93
N ALA A 119 -6.45 -7.63 -4.42
CA ALA A 119 -7.25 -6.73 -3.59
C ALA A 119 -8.47 -7.45 -2.98
N THR A 120 -9.15 -8.29 -3.75
CA THR A 120 -10.27 -9.11 -3.25
C THR A 120 -9.81 -10.07 -2.17
N ILE A 121 -8.71 -10.81 -2.39
CA ILE A 121 -8.15 -11.72 -1.38
C ILE A 121 -7.75 -10.95 -0.11
N ALA A 122 -7.03 -9.84 -0.27
CA ALA A 122 -6.59 -9.01 0.85
C ALA A 122 -7.79 -8.47 1.64
N TYR A 123 -8.87 -8.07 0.99
CA TYR A 123 -10.10 -7.64 1.65
C TYR A 123 -10.68 -8.74 2.55
N TYR A 124 -10.85 -9.95 2.03
CA TYR A 124 -11.42 -11.06 2.79
C TYR A 124 -10.54 -11.52 3.96
N LEU A 125 -9.22 -11.40 3.85
CA LEU A 125 -8.30 -11.72 4.93
C LEU A 125 -8.18 -10.58 5.96
N ALA A 126 -8.19 -9.32 5.52
CA ALA A 126 -8.03 -8.17 6.40
C ALA A 126 -9.26 -7.92 7.28
N VAL A 127 -10.47 -8.08 6.74
CA VAL A 127 -11.72 -7.82 7.47
C VAL A 127 -11.83 -8.61 8.79
N PRO A 128 -11.64 -9.95 8.84
CA PRO A 128 -11.74 -10.70 10.09
C PRO A 128 -10.64 -10.32 11.08
N VAL A 129 -9.41 -10.10 10.61
CA VAL A 129 -8.27 -9.68 11.45
C VAL A 129 -8.54 -8.31 12.08
N LEU A 130 -9.01 -7.36 11.28
CA LEU A 130 -9.35 -6.02 11.75
C LEU A 130 -10.52 -6.05 12.74
N ARG A 131 -11.56 -6.85 12.49
CA ARG A 131 -12.68 -7.04 13.42
C ARG A 131 -12.21 -7.61 14.75
N ALA A 132 -11.39 -8.67 14.73
CA ALA A 132 -10.82 -9.27 15.94
C ALA A 132 -9.98 -8.24 16.74
N TYR A 133 -9.14 -7.47 16.06
CA TYR A 133 -8.36 -6.40 16.68
C TYR A 133 -9.25 -5.31 17.30
N GLN A 134 -10.29 -4.86 16.58
CA GLN A 134 -11.23 -3.85 17.08
C GLN A 134 -11.99 -4.35 18.32
N HIS A 135 -12.46 -5.60 18.33
CA HIS A 135 -13.11 -6.19 19.50
C HIS A 135 -12.17 -6.27 20.71
N ARG A 136 -10.93 -6.73 20.50
CA ARG A 136 -9.91 -6.78 21.55
C ARG A 136 -9.62 -5.38 22.12
N ARG A 137 -9.46 -4.38 21.25
CA ARG A 137 -9.18 -3.00 21.68
C ARG A 137 -10.32 -2.38 22.46
N LYS A 138 -11.58 -2.60 22.04
CA LYS A 138 -12.77 -2.15 22.80
C LYS A 138 -12.82 -2.78 24.19
N GLY A 139 -12.53 -4.08 24.30
CA GLY A 139 -12.45 -4.79 25.59
C GLY A 139 -11.39 -4.21 26.52
N LEU A 140 -10.18 -3.96 26.00
CA LEU A 140 -9.08 -3.37 26.78
C LEU A 140 -9.42 -1.95 27.30
N ILE A 141 -10.09 -1.13 26.48
CA ILE A 141 -10.52 0.22 26.91
C ILE A 141 -11.57 0.11 28.02
N LYS A 142 -12.55 -0.78 27.88
CA LYS A 142 -13.60 -1.00 28.89
C LYS A 142 -13.00 -1.48 30.22
N ALA A 143 -12.09 -2.46 30.18
CA ALA A 143 -11.41 -2.98 31.36
C ALA A 143 -10.60 -1.89 32.09
N LYS A 144 -9.90 -1.02 31.35
CA LYS A 144 -9.20 0.13 31.94
C LYS A 144 -10.16 1.09 32.64
N PHE A 145 -11.31 1.37 32.04
CA PHE A 145 -12.30 2.26 32.64
C PHE A 145 -12.93 1.67 33.92
N GLU A 146 -13.26 0.38 33.91
CA GLU A 146 -13.76 -0.33 35.10
C GLU A 146 -12.73 -0.36 36.23
N ALA A 147 -11.44 -0.60 35.92
CA ALA A 147 -10.37 -0.54 36.89
C ALA A 147 -10.20 0.85 37.52
N ILE A 148 -10.32 1.93 36.72
CA ILE A 148 -10.28 3.30 37.24
C ILE A 148 -11.47 3.57 38.16
N LYS A 149 -12.68 3.14 37.78
CA LYS A 149 -13.89 3.27 38.62
C LYS A 149 -13.75 2.52 39.95
N ALA A 150 -13.33 1.25 39.92
CA ALA A 150 -13.15 0.44 41.12
C ALA A 150 -12.12 1.07 42.07
N LYS A 151 -10.99 1.56 41.55
CA LYS A 151 -9.97 2.26 42.34
C LYS A 151 -10.49 3.55 42.96
N SER A 152 -11.33 4.30 42.25
CA SER A 152 -11.97 5.52 42.78
C SER A 152 -12.99 5.21 43.88
N ALA A 153 -13.78 4.13 43.73
CA ALA A 153 -14.75 3.69 44.71
C ALA A 153 -14.09 3.16 45.99
N ALA A 154 -13.02 2.37 45.87
CA ALA A 154 -12.23 1.90 47.00
C ALA A 154 -11.68 3.07 47.83
N LYS A 155 -11.06 4.07 47.18
CA LYS A 155 -10.59 5.30 47.86
C LYS A 155 -11.70 6.08 48.55
N ALA A 156 -12.91 6.11 47.97
CA ALA A 156 -14.05 6.78 48.58
C ALA A 156 -14.57 6.03 49.82
N ASN A 157 -14.60 4.70 49.78
CA ASN A 157 -14.96 3.87 50.93
C ASN A 157 -13.90 3.94 52.04
N GLU A 158 -12.61 3.90 51.73
CA GLU A 158 -11.52 4.09 52.70
C GLU A 158 -11.66 5.44 53.41
N LYS A 159 -11.94 6.53 52.67
CA LYS A 159 -12.20 7.84 53.27
C LYS A 159 -13.44 7.84 54.18
N LYS A 160 -14.53 7.20 53.77
CA LYS A 160 -15.76 7.11 54.60
C LYS A 160 -15.51 6.31 55.87
N GLN A 161 -14.77 5.20 55.78
CA GLN A 161 -14.41 4.37 56.91
C GLN A 161 -13.53 5.14 57.90
N ALA A 162 -12.48 5.79 57.42
CA ALA A 162 -11.59 6.61 58.25
C ALA A 162 -12.32 7.78 58.96
N VAL A 163 -13.38 8.33 58.35
CA VAL A 163 -14.22 9.36 58.98
C VAL A 163 -15.15 8.76 60.06
N LYS A 164 -15.67 7.55 59.83
CA LYS A 164 -16.47 6.81 60.82
C LYS A 164 -15.62 6.44 62.04
N ASP A 165 -14.45 5.85 61.80
CA ASP A 165 -13.56 5.40 62.86
C ASP A 165 -13.10 6.58 63.74
N LYS A 166 -12.84 7.75 63.14
CA LYS A 166 -12.54 8.99 63.88
C LYS A 166 -13.72 9.51 64.71
N LYS A 167 -14.96 9.34 64.24
CA LYS A 167 -16.16 9.73 64.98
C LYS A 167 -16.45 8.80 66.16
N GLU A 168 -16.17 7.51 66.02
CA GLU A 168 -16.31 6.53 67.10
C GLU A 168 -15.24 6.75 68.18
N GLN A 169 -14.00 7.10 67.80
CA GLN A 169 -12.93 7.44 68.75
C GLN A 169 -13.11 8.78 69.49
N THR A 170 -13.98 9.69 69.02
CA THR A 170 -14.22 11.00 69.65
C THR A 170 -15.48 11.04 70.53
N ASN A 171 -16.30 9.99 70.50
CA ASN A 171 -17.56 9.88 71.24
C ASN A 171 -17.54 8.81 72.36
N GLY A 172 -16.38 8.20 72.63
CA GLY A 172 -16.14 7.30 73.77
C GLY A 172 -15.14 7.92 74.74
#